data_AF-A0AA43J9N5-F1
#
_entry.id   AF-A0AA43J9N5-F1
#
_cell.length_a   1.000
_cell.length_b   1.000
_cell.length_c   1.000
_cell.angle_alpha   90.00
_cell.angle_beta   90.00
_cell.angle_gamma   90.00
#
_symmetry.space_group_name_H-M   'P 1'
#
loop_
_entity.id
_entity.type
_entity.pdbx_description
1 polymer ?
#
loop_
_entity_poly.entity_id
_entity_poly.type
_entity_poly.pdbx_seq_one_letter_code
_entity_poly.pdbx_strand_id
1 'polypeptide(L)'
;AGTRKVPFSRTLYIEHDDFREDPPKQFYRLAPGREVRLRYGYIIKCVRVTKDPQTGTVTELHCTYDPETKSGSAQEQRKVKATIHWVSAAHALKSTVRLYHPLLLPDEAKDQPAGDWTQALNHQSLETLSGCLVEPSLGSATPGSRFQLERQGYFCLDLDSSPESLLFNRTVPLKDAWARVEKTQRASRH
;
A
#
# COMPACT_ATOMS: atom_id res chain seq x y z
N ALA A 1 -15.55 -11.77 15.84
CA ALA A 1 -14.87 -10.53 15.42
C ALA A 1 -14.06 -9.99 16.59
N GLY A 2 -12.85 -9.47 16.35
CA GLY A 2 -11.97 -8.96 17.40
C GLY A 2 -11.61 -7.49 17.16
N THR A 3 -11.14 -6.82 18.19
CA THR A 3 -10.59 -5.46 18.12
C THR A 3 -9.10 -5.49 18.46
N ARG A 4 -8.35 -4.50 17.98
CA ARG A 4 -6.94 -4.31 18.33
C ARG A 4 -6.63 -2.85 18.47
N LYS A 5 -5.59 -2.53 19.25
CA LYS A 5 -5.08 -1.16 19.36
C LYS A 5 -4.13 -0.90 18.21
N VAL A 6 -4.35 0.21 17.51
CA VAL A 6 -3.45 0.70 16.44
C VAL A 6 -2.73 1.93 16.98
N PRO A 7 -1.40 1.91 17.15
CA PRO A 7 -0.66 3.05 17.69
C PRO A 7 -0.65 4.19 16.67
N PHE A 8 -0.95 5.40 17.13
CA PHE A 8 -0.83 6.64 16.37
C PHE A 8 0.33 7.46 16.92
N SER A 9 1.13 8.08 16.04
CA SER A 9 2.23 8.96 16.45
C SER A 9 2.38 10.14 15.51
N ARG A 10 3.31 11.05 15.83
CA ARG A 10 3.63 12.21 15.00
C ARG A 10 4.17 11.84 13.62
N THR A 11 4.91 10.73 13.52
CA THR A 11 5.57 10.31 12.27
C THR A 11 4.92 9.03 11.77
N LEU A 12 4.35 9.10 10.57
CA LEU A 12 3.60 8.01 9.95
C LEU A 12 4.20 7.69 8.59
N TYR A 13 4.13 6.43 8.19
CA TYR A 13 4.36 6.02 6.81
C TYR A 13 3.02 5.78 6.11
N ILE A 14 2.94 6.25 4.87
CA ILE A 14 1.85 5.99 3.91
C ILE A 14 2.49 5.45 2.63
N GLU A 15 1.68 4.93 1.71
CA GLU A 15 2.21 4.56 0.40
C GLU A 15 2.63 5.79 -0.40
N HIS A 16 3.71 5.65 -1.17
CA HIS A 16 4.11 6.69 -2.11
C HIS A 16 2.98 7.02 -3.11
N ASP A 17 2.18 6.03 -3.51
CA ASP A 17 1.04 6.20 -4.43
C ASP A 17 -0.19 6.91 -3.85
N ASP A 18 -0.16 7.18 -2.54
CA ASP A 18 -1.19 7.96 -1.86
C ASP A 18 -0.98 9.46 -1.94
N PHE A 19 0.13 9.90 -2.53
CA PHE A 19 0.46 11.31 -2.74
C PHE A 19 0.77 11.64 -4.21
N ARG A 20 0.28 12.80 -4.67
CA ARG A 20 0.64 13.41 -5.95
C ARG A 20 0.65 14.94 -5.79
N GLU A 21 1.69 15.60 -6.30
CA GLU A 21 1.77 17.07 -6.27
C GLU A 21 0.79 17.73 -7.24
N ASP A 22 0.70 17.19 -8.46
CA ASP A 22 -0.27 17.58 -9.48
C ASP A 22 -1.26 16.42 -9.70
N PRO A 23 -2.28 16.26 -8.84
CA PRO A 23 -3.20 15.14 -8.90
C PRO A 23 -4.17 15.30 -10.09
N PRO A 24 -4.41 14.25 -10.91
CA PRO A 24 -5.48 14.31 -11.90
C PRO A 24 -6.85 14.46 -11.22
N LYS A 25 -7.86 14.97 -11.96
CA LYS A 25 -9.18 15.32 -11.41
C LYS A 25 -9.84 14.22 -10.56
N GLN A 26 -9.60 12.96 -10.91
CA GLN A 26 -10.21 11.80 -10.26
C GLN A 26 -9.32 11.19 -9.14
N PHE A 27 -8.13 11.74 -8.88
CA PHE A 27 -7.29 11.31 -7.76
C PHE A 27 -7.76 11.96 -6.47
N TYR A 28 -8.32 11.17 -5.55
CA TYR A 28 -8.95 11.69 -4.31
C TYR A 28 -8.06 11.62 -3.05
N ARG A 29 -6.84 11.09 -3.17
CA ARG A 29 -5.89 10.92 -2.07
C ARG A 29 -5.14 12.24 -1.75
N LEU A 30 -3.97 12.16 -1.12
CA LEU A 30 -3.26 13.32 -0.60
C LEU A 30 -2.57 14.13 -1.71
N ALA A 31 -2.61 15.45 -1.59
CA ALA A 31 -1.90 16.39 -2.46
C ALA A 31 -1.68 17.70 -1.67
N PRO A 32 -0.84 18.64 -2.14
CA PRO A 32 -0.68 19.93 -1.48
C PRO A 32 -2.02 20.63 -1.22
N GLY A 33 -2.27 21.02 0.03
CA GLY A 33 -3.50 21.67 0.47
C GLY A 33 -4.73 20.75 0.58
N ARG A 34 -4.61 19.47 0.22
CA ARG A 34 -5.72 18.51 0.25
C ARG A 34 -5.73 17.64 1.50
N GLU A 35 -6.91 17.15 1.81
CA GLU A 35 -7.20 16.33 2.98
C GLU A 35 -7.52 14.89 2.61
N VAL A 36 -7.15 13.98 3.50
CA VAL A 36 -7.48 12.56 3.40
C VAL A 36 -7.76 12.01 4.79
N ARG A 37 -8.56 10.94 4.88
CA ARG A 37 -8.75 10.21 6.13
C ARG A 37 -7.69 9.13 6.25
N LEU A 38 -7.01 9.09 7.38
CA LEU A 38 -6.22 7.94 7.78
C LEU A 38 -7.16 6.85 8.27
N ARG A 39 -7.07 5.63 7.72
CA ARG A 39 -7.91 4.49 8.09
C ARG A 39 -7.85 4.26 9.60
N TYR A 40 -9.00 4.26 10.27
CA TYR A 40 -9.12 4.16 11.74
C TYR A 40 -8.41 5.28 12.54
N GLY A 41 -7.98 6.34 11.87
CA GLY A 41 -7.28 7.48 12.47
C GLY A 41 -8.06 8.77 12.31
N TYR A 42 -7.34 9.86 12.05
CA TYR A 42 -7.85 11.22 11.89
C TYR A 42 -7.87 11.65 10.43
N ILE A 43 -8.52 12.77 10.13
CA ILE A 43 -8.31 13.51 8.89
C ILE A 43 -7.02 14.31 8.99
N ILE A 44 -6.18 14.23 7.95
CA ILE A 44 -4.95 15.01 7.83
C ILE A 44 -4.99 15.91 6.59
N LYS A 45 -4.27 17.03 6.64
CA LYS A 45 -4.08 17.96 5.52
C LYS A 45 -2.61 18.11 5.20
N CYS A 46 -2.21 17.91 3.93
CA CYS A 46 -0.84 18.18 3.51
C CYS A 46 -0.61 19.70 3.42
N VAL A 47 0.35 20.21 4.19
CA VAL A 47 0.67 21.65 4.24
C VAL A 47 2.03 21.99 3.66
N ARG A 48 2.97 21.02 3.61
CA ARG A 48 4.29 21.20 2.99
C ARG A 48 4.83 19.87 2.49
N VAL A 49 5.56 19.93 1.37
CA VAL A 49 6.24 18.80 0.72
C VAL A 49 7.74 19.08 0.79
N THR A 50 8.50 18.12 1.31
CA THR A 50 9.97 18.15 1.28
C THR A 50 10.45 17.22 0.18
N LYS A 51 11.46 17.68 -0.57
CA LYS A 51 12.05 16.93 -1.67
C LYS A 51 13.55 16.81 -1.47
N ASP A 52 14.10 15.74 -2.00
CA ASP A 52 15.53 15.59 -2.19
C ASP A 52 16.04 16.67 -3.18
N PRO A 53 17.02 17.51 -2.80
CA PRO A 53 17.49 18.59 -3.65
C PRO A 53 18.17 18.14 -4.95
N GLN A 54 18.68 16.91 -5.01
CA GLN A 54 19.43 16.41 -6.18
C GLN A 54 18.51 15.74 -7.19
N THR A 55 17.61 14.90 -6.70
CA THR A 55 16.72 14.06 -7.52
C THR A 55 15.35 14.69 -7.74
N GLY A 56 14.96 15.65 -6.88
CA GLY A 56 13.61 16.22 -6.86
C GLY A 56 12.54 15.25 -6.32
N THR A 57 12.92 14.08 -5.82
CA THR A 57 12.01 13.07 -5.29
C THR A 57 11.40 13.51 -3.96
N VAL A 58 10.10 13.26 -3.76
CA VAL A 58 9.41 13.56 -2.50
C VAL A 58 9.92 12.64 -1.40
N THR A 59 10.42 13.22 -0.31
CA THR A 59 10.98 12.49 0.84
C THR A 59 10.07 12.55 2.06
N GLU A 60 9.40 13.69 2.29
CA GLU A 60 8.54 13.87 3.46
C GLU A 60 7.32 14.74 3.15
N LEU A 61 6.21 14.43 3.83
CA LEU A 61 4.97 15.21 3.79
C LEU A 61 4.69 15.73 5.19
N HIS A 62 4.72 17.05 5.35
CA HIS A 62 4.28 17.67 6.59
C HIS A 62 2.78 17.92 6.52
N CYS A 63 2.08 17.36 7.50
CA CYS A 63 0.64 17.45 7.58
C CYS A 63 0.20 18.02 8.94
N THR A 64 -0.93 18.69 8.95
CA THR A 64 -1.72 18.89 10.17
C THR A 64 -2.77 17.79 10.28
N TYR A 65 -3.23 17.50 11.49
CA TYR A 65 -4.37 16.61 11.71
C TYR A 65 -5.45 17.33 12.51
N ASP A 66 -6.69 16.88 12.35
CA ASP A 66 -7.85 17.42 13.04
C ASP A 66 -8.26 16.48 14.21
N PRO A 67 -8.03 16.86 15.48
CA PRO A 67 -8.29 15.99 16.64
C PRO A 67 -9.75 15.56 16.80
N GLU A 68 -10.71 16.34 16.31
CA GLU A 68 -12.15 16.05 16.45
C GLU A 68 -12.61 14.97 15.46
N THR A 69 -11.79 14.65 14.46
CA THR A 69 -12.16 13.75 13.35
C THR A 69 -11.78 12.28 13.58
N LYS A 70 -11.36 11.93 14.79
CA LYS A 70 -10.99 10.55 15.13
C LYS A 70 -12.08 9.57 14.71
N SER A 71 -11.72 8.57 13.92
CA SER A 71 -12.66 7.54 13.47
C SER A 71 -13.33 6.83 14.65
N GLY A 72 -14.64 6.67 14.60
CA GLY A 72 -15.46 6.09 15.66
C GLY A 72 -15.75 7.03 16.85
N SER A 73 -15.39 8.32 16.76
CA SER A 73 -15.75 9.31 17.79
C SER A 73 -17.16 9.86 17.56
N ALA A 74 -17.79 10.39 18.61
CA ALA A 74 -19.08 11.06 18.52
C ALA A 74 -19.04 12.34 17.64
N GLN A 75 -17.86 12.90 17.43
CA GLN A 75 -17.61 14.12 16.65
C GLN A 75 -17.24 13.83 15.18
N GLU A 76 -17.23 12.57 14.75
CA GLU A 76 -16.88 12.14 13.39
C GLU A 76 -17.96 12.49 12.34
N GLN A 77 -18.28 13.77 12.15
CA GLN A 77 -19.28 14.21 11.17
C GLN A 77 -18.65 14.59 9.82
N ARG A 78 -17.36 14.94 9.83
CA ARG A 78 -16.65 15.44 8.65
C ARG A 78 -16.26 14.32 7.68
N LYS A 79 -16.66 14.48 6.42
CA LYS A 79 -16.36 13.55 5.31
C LYS A 79 -15.29 14.12 4.39
N VAL A 80 -14.46 13.23 3.85
CA VAL A 80 -13.45 13.51 2.82
C VAL A 80 -13.57 12.48 1.71
N LYS A 81 -13.00 12.77 0.53
CA LYS A 81 -13.21 11.96 -0.69
C LYS A 81 -12.43 10.64 -0.72
N ALA A 82 -11.41 10.47 0.13
CA ALA A 82 -10.63 9.23 0.18
C ALA A 82 -10.17 8.89 1.60
N THR A 83 -9.93 7.60 1.80
CA THR A 83 -9.28 7.03 2.99
C THR A 83 -8.06 6.24 2.55
N ILE A 84 -6.93 6.42 3.23
CA ILE A 84 -5.67 5.71 2.97
C ILE A 84 -5.22 4.93 4.21
N HIS A 85 -4.48 3.85 3.99
CA HIS A 85 -3.84 3.11 5.08
C HIS A 85 -2.51 3.78 5.46
N TRP A 86 -2.00 3.43 6.63
CA TRP A 86 -0.82 4.03 7.22
C TRP A 86 -0.29 3.15 8.36
N VAL A 87 0.95 3.38 8.76
CA VAL A 87 1.54 2.79 9.97
C VAL A 87 2.34 3.83 10.76
N SER A 88 2.42 3.67 12.07
CA SER A 88 3.22 4.54 12.95
C SER A 88 4.70 4.21 12.85
N ALA A 89 5.53 5.17 12.47
CA ALA A 89 6.97 4.95 12.24
C ALA A 89 7.69 4.38 13.46
N ALA A 90 7.33 4.85 14.66
CA ALA A 90 7.95 4.41 15.91
C ALA A 90 7.55 2.99 16.36
N HIS A 91 6.50 2.41 15.77
CA HIS A 91 5.93 1.14 16.22
C HIS A 91 5.81 0.09 15.10
N ALA A 92 6.02 0.49 13.85
CA ALA A 92 5.91 -0.43 12.73
C ALA A 92 7.05 -1.46 12.77
N LEU A 93 6.73 -2.68 12.35
CA LEU A 93 7.69 -3.75 12.20
C LEU A 93 8.16 -3.78 10.75
N LYS A 94 9.46 -4.04 10.56
CA LYS A 94 10.01 -4.29 9.23
C LYS A 94 9.56 -5.67 8.75
N SER A 95 9.24 -5.76 7.48
CA SER A 95 8.91 -7.02 6.82
C SER A 95 9.48 -7.07 5.40
N THR A 96 9.56 -8.29 4.90
CA THR A 96 9.74 -8.57 3.48
C THR A 96 8.40 -9.01 2.91
N VAL A 97 8.05 -8.50 1.73
CA VAL A 97 6.81 -8.83 1.05
C VAL A 97 7.12 -9.42 -0.32
N ARG A 98 6.57 -10.60 -0.60
CA ARG A 98 6.64 -11.28 -1.89
C ARG A 98 5.35 -11.08 -2.65
N LEU A 99 5.44 -10.44 -3.81
CA LEU A 99 4.34 -10.21 -4.72
C LEU A 99 4.42 -11.20 -5.88
N TYR A 100 3.44 -12.08 -5.98
CA TYR A 100 3.36 -13.07 -7.05
C TYR A 100 2.55 -12.56 -8.25
N HIS A 101 3.01 -12.91 -9.45
CA HIS A 101 2.40 -12.67 -10.75
C HIS A 101 2.27 -14.01 -11.51
N PRO A 102 1.53 -14.08 -12.63
CA PRO A 102 1.43 -15.31 -13.42
C PRO A 102 2.83 -15.86 -13.76
N LEU A 103 3.02 -17.17 -13.57
CA LEU A 103 4.29 -17.85 -13.82
C LEU A 103 4.65 -17.88 -15.31
N LEU A 104 3.64 -17.93 -16.18
CA LEU A 104 3.80 -18.02 -17.64
C LEU A 104 3.27 -16.76 -18.32
N LEU A 105 3.90 -16.37 -19.43
CA LEU A 105 3.45 -15.25 -20.25
C LEU A 105 2.19 -15.63 -21.07
N PRO A 106 1.18 -14.72 -21.20
CA PRO A 106 -0.13 -15.07 -21.78
C PRO A 106 -0.12 -15.53 -23.24
N ASP A 107 0.81 -15.02 -24.06
CA ASP A 107 0.84 -15.27 -25.51
C ASP A 107 1.70 -16.48 -25.90
N GLU A 108 2.58 -16.97 -25.03
CA GLU A 108 3.43 -18.12 -25.32
C GLU A 108 2.82 -19.47 -24.93
N ALA A 109 1.73 -19.46 -24.14
CA ALA A 109 1.05 -20.68 -23.72
C ALA A 109 0.17 -21.31 -24.81
N LYS A 110 -0.10 -20.61 -25.93
CA LYS A 110 -1.04 -21.06 -26.97
C LYS A 110 -0.39 -21.59 -28.25
N ASP A 111 0.84 -21.18 -28.57
CA ASP A 111 1.48 -21.45 -29.87
C ASP A 111 2.92 -21.95 -29.77
N GLN A 112 3.27 -22.82 -28.81
CA GLN A 112 4.59 -23.45 -28.80
C GLN A 112 4.57 -24.86 -29.45
N PRO A 113 5.05 -25.01 -30.70
CA PRO A 113 5.40 -26.31 -31.26
C PRO A 113 6.72 -26.78 -30.61
N ALA A 114 6.70 -27.94 -29.94
CA ALA A 114 7.88 -28.74 -29.55
C ALA A 114 9.13 -27.96 -29.05
N GLY A 115 8.94 -26.94 -28.21
CA GLY A 115 10.01 -26.15 -27.58
C GLY A 115 10.10 -26.36 -26.06
N ASP A 116 11.16 -25.82 -25.44
CA ASP A 116 11.32 -25.80 -23.98
C ASP A 116 10.36 -24.77 -23.35
N TRP A 117 9.36 -25.25 -22.61
CA TRP A 117 8.33 -24.44 -21.95
C TRP A 117 8.92 -23.39 -20.98
N THR A 118 10.17 -23.59 -20.53
CA THR A 118 10.82 -22.63 -19.63
C THR A 118 11.07 -21.27 -20.30
N GLN A 119 11.04 -21.20 -21.64
CA GLN A 119 11.08 -19.94 -22.39
C GLN A 119 9.87 -19.04 -22.09
N ALA A 120 8.72 -19.63 -21.77
CA ALA A 120 7.51 -18.90 -21.42
C ALA A 120 7.48 -18.41 -19.96
N LEU A 121 8.53 -18.66 -19.17
CA LEU A 121 8.60 -18.22 -17.77
C LEU A 121 8.62 -16.70 -17.67
N ASN A 122 7.69 -16.18 -16.88
CA ASN A 122 7.69 -14.80 -16.46
C ASN A 122 8.78 -14.61 -15.39
N HIS A 123 9.90 -14.00 -15.77
CA HIS A 123 10.97 -13.63 -14.84
C HIS A 123 10.54 -12.60 -13.77
N GLN A 124 9.39 -11.94 -13.97
CA GLN A 124 8.75 -11.04 -13.00
C GLN A 124 7.60 -11.73 -12.25
N SER A 125 7.53 -13.07 -12.28
CA SER A 125 6.51 -13.85 -11.55
C SER A 125 6.60 -13.70 -10.03
N LEU A 126 7.75 -13.24 -9.51
CA LEU A 126 7.97 -12.91 -8.12
C LEU A 126 8.74 -11.60 -8.00
N GLU A 127 8.15 -10.62 -7.33
CA GLU A 127 8.82 -9.40 -6.88
C GLU A 127 8.98 -9.47 -5.35
N THR A 128 10.18 -9.19 -4.86
CA THR A 128 10.47 -9.17 -3.42
C THR A 128 10.76 -7.74 -2.96
N LEU A 129 9.88 -7.21 -2.11
CA LEU A 129 10.00 -5.89 -1.51
C LEU A 129 10.58 -6.03 -0.11
N SER A 130 11.77 -5.46 0.09
CA SER A 130 12.42 -5.40 1.40
C SER A 130 12.11 -4.09 2.12
N GLY A 131 12.03 -4.12 3.45
CA GLY A 131 11.86 -2.91 4.25
C GLY A 131 10.43 -2.36 4.25
N CYS A 132 9.46 -3.19 3.86
CA CYS A 132 8.04 -2.89 4.07
C CYS A 132 7.76 -2.72 5.57
N LEU A 133 6.73 -1.94 5.87
CA LEU A 133 6.36 -1.64 7.25
C LEU A 133 4.94 -2.12 7.53
N VAL A 134 4.79 -2.89 8.59
CA VAL A 134 3.49 -3.43 9.03
C VAL A 134 3.18 -3.03 10.46
N GLU A 135 1.90 -3.10 10.81
CA GLU A 135 1.46 -2.79 12.17
C GLU A 135 1.98 -3.79 13.22
N PRO A 136 2.25 -3.32 14.46
CA PRO A 136 2.88 -4.16 15.48
C PRO A 136 2.07 -5.38 15.90
N SER A 137 0.74 -5.37 15.72
CA SER A 137 -0.08 -6.55 16.05
C SER A 137 0.25 -7.77 15.20
N LEU A 138 0.93 -7.59 14.06
CA LEU A 138 1.38 -8.72 13.24
C LEU A 138 2.66 -9.38 13.78
N GLY A 139 3.36 -8.78 14.75
CA GLY A 139 4.57 -9.37 15.33
C GLY A 139 4.31 -10.66 16.12
N SER A 140 3.07 -10.86 16.59
CA SER A 140 2.64 -12.10 17.27
C SER A 140 1.83 -13.03 16.34
N ALA A 141 1.84 -12.79 15.04
CA ALA A 141 1.18 -13.66 14.08
C ALA A 141 1.91 -15.00 13.97
N THR A 142 1.15 -16.10 13.87
CA THR A 142 1.74 -17.42 13.63
C THR A 142 1.96 -17.63 12.13
N PRO A 143 3.07 -18.28 11.71
CA PRO A 143 3.27 -18.67 10.32
C PRO A 143 2.05 -19.41 9.74
N GLY A 144 1.70 -19.10 8.49
CA GLY A 144 0.48 -19.58 7.84
C GLY A 144 -0.79 -18.75 8.13
N SER A 145 -0.74 -17.80 9.09
CA SER A 145 -1.85 -16.86 9.33
C SER A 145 -2.13 -16.00 8.11
N ARG A 146 -3.41 -15.64 7.91
CA ARG A 146 -3.89 -14.90 6.73
C ARG A 146 -4.46 -13.54 7.14
N PHE A 147 -4.15 -12.53 6.35
CA PHE A 147 -4.50 -11.14 6.62
C PHE A 147 -4.97 -10.46 5.34
N GLN A 148 -5.93 -9.54 5.46
CA GLN A 148 -6.13 -8.52 4.44
C GLN A 148 -5.31 -7.30 4.86
N LEU A 149 -4.23 -7.02 4.13
CA LEU A 149 -3.56 -5.74 4.26
C LEU A 149 -4.37 -4.72 3.48
N GLU A 150 -4.91 -3.74 4.20
CA GLU A 150 -5.90 -2.80 3.67
C GLU A 150 -5.40 -2.14 2.38
N ARG A 151 -6.27 -2.12 1.36
CA ARG A 151 -6.00 -1.61 0.00
C ARG A 151 -4.94 -2.37 -0.82
N GLN A 152 -4.14 -3.24 -0.22
CA GLN A 152 -3.05 -3.94 -0.90
C GLN A 152 -3.46 -5.33 -1.41
N GLY A 153 -4.19 -6.10 -0.60
CA GLY A 153 -4.54 -7.48 -0.95
C GLY A 153 -4.71 -8.40 0.24
N TYR A 154 -4.86 -9.68 -0.06
CA TYR A 154 -4.79 -10.75 0.91
C TYR A 154 -3.39 -11.33 0.93
N PHE A 155 -2.86 -11.53 2.12
CA PHE A 155 -1.52 -12.00 2.38
C PHE A 155 -1.55 -13.15 3.39
N CYS A 156 -0.54 -14.01 3.36
CA CYS A 156 -0.24 -14.92 4.45
C CYS A 156 1.18 -14.67 4.98
N LEU A 157 1.37 -14.94 6.26
CA LEU A 157 2.71 -15.04 6.83
C LEU A 157 3.34 -16.35 6.32
N ASP A 158 4.48 -16.24 5.66
CA ASP A 158 5.22 -17.38 5.11
C ASP A 158 5.67 -18.32 6.25
N LEU A 159 5.82 -19.61 5.93
CA LEU A 159 6.30 -20.62 6.89
C LEU A 159 7.77 -20.39 7.27
N ASP A 160 8.54 -19.76 6.38
CA ASP A 160 9.93 -19.35 6.62
C ASP A 160 10.05 -18.07 7.46
N SER A 161 8.92 -17.49 7.88
CA SER A 161 8.91 -16.30 8.72
C SER A 161 9.38 -16.59 10.15
N SER A 162 10.12 -15.65 10.73
CA SER A 162 10.56 -15.68 12.12
C SER A 162 10.08 -14.43 12.89
N PRO A 163 10.14 -14.42 14.23
CA PRO A 163 9.87 -13.23 15.02
C PRO A 163 10.74 -12.01 14.63
N GLU A 164 11.97 -12.26 14.17
CA GLU A 164 12.93 -11.23 13.77
C GLU A 164 12.80 -10.80 12.30
N SER A 165 12.21 -11.66 11.46
CA SER A 165 12.05 -11.42 10.03
C SER A 165 10.67 -11.88 9.56
N LEU A 166 9.73 -10.92 9.56
CA LEU A 166 8.40 -11.14 9.03
C LEU A 166 8.42 -11.22 7.50
N LEU A 167 7.92 -12.32 6.96
CA LEU A 167 7.84 -12.57 5.52
C LEU A 167 6.39 -12.79 5.10
N PHE A 168 5.88 -11.93 4.23
CA PHE A 168 4.50 -12.01 3.76
C PHE A 168 4.43 -12.36 2.28
N ASN A 169 3.59 -13.32 1.94
CA ASN A 169 3.26 -13.66 0.56
C ASN A 169 1.91 -13.06 0.18
N ARG A 170 1.84 -12.27 -0.89
CA ARG A 170 0.55 -11.81 -1.42
C ARG A 170 -0.16 -12.98 -2.09
N THR A 171 -1.22 -13.46 -1.46
CA THR A 171 -2.08 -14.52 -2.00
C THR A 171 -2.85 -14.03 -3.22
N VAL A 172 -3.47 -12.85 -3.12
CA VAL A 172 -4.19 -12.23 -4.25
C VAL A 172 -4.32 -10.72 -4.03
N PRO A 173 -4.11 -9.88 -5.06
CA PRO A 173 -4.38 -8.45 -4.95
C PRO A 173 -5.89 -8.18 -4.83
N LEU A 174 -6.26 -7.01 -4.29
CA LEU A 174 -7.64 -6.56 -4.39
C LEU A 174 -8.00 -6.23 -5.86
N LYS A 175 -9.30 -6.26 -6.19
CA LYS A 175 -9.76 -5.79 -7.49
C LYS A 175 -9.45 -4.30 -7.64
N ASP A 176 -8.46 -3.97 -8.45
CA ASP A 176 -8.08 -2.59 -8.72
C ASP A 176 -8.91 -2.00 -9.87
N ALA A 177 -9.91 -1.22 -9.52
CA ALA A 177 -10.71 -0.46 -10.50
C ALA A 177 -9.96 0.80 -11.01
N TRP A 178 -8.95 1.28 -10.29
CA TRP A 178 -8.24 2.52 -10.57
C TRP A 178 -7.13 2.36 -11.60
N ALA A 179 -6.35 1.27 -11.53
CA ALA A 179 -5.36 0.94 -12.55
C ALA A 179 -5.96 0.86 -13.97
N ARG A 180 -7.25 0.50 -14.08
CA ARG A 180 -7.99 0.53 -15.35
C ARG A 180 -8.22 1.96 -15.85
N VAL A 181 -8.60 2.87 -14.96
CA VAL A 181 -8.85 4.29 -15.28
C VAL A 181 -7.55 5.00 -15.68
N GLU A 182 -6.43 4.74 -14.99
CA GLU A 182 -5.12 5.31 -15.34
C GLU A 182 -4.64 4.83 -16.72
N LYS A 183 -4.80 3.54 -17.03
CA LYS A 183 -4.51 3.02 -18.38
C LYS A 183 -5.33 3.73 -19.46
N THR A 184 -6.62 3.95 -19.22
CA THR A 184 -7.50 4.67 -20.16
C THR A 184 -7.08 6.14 -20.33
N GLN A 185 -6.74 6.83 -19.24
CA GLN A 185 -6.32 8.25 -19.29
C GLN A 185 -4.94 8.44 -19.94
N ARG A 186 -4.04 7.46 -19.81
CA ARG A 186 -2.73 7.48 -20.48
C ARG A 186 -2.87 7.20 -21.97
N ALA A 187 -3.79 6.31 -22.36
CA ALA A 187 -4.09 6.03 -23.76
C ALA A 187 -4.80 7.21 -24.48
N SER A 188 -5.59 8.02 -23.77
CA SER A 188 -6.27 9.19 -24.35
C SER A 188 -5.39 10.46 -24.44
N ARG A 189 -4.15 10.40 -23.96
CA ARG A 189 -3.17 11.51 -24.02
C ARG A 189 -2.15 11.34 -25.15
N HIS A 190 -2.25 10.27 -25.91
CA HIS A 190 -1.56 10.04 -27.19
C HIS A 190 -2.58 10.09 -28.33
#